data_AF-A0AAW4YDF0-F1
#
_entry.id   AF-A0AAW4YDF0-F1
#
_cell.length_a   1.000
_cell.length_b   1.000
_cell.length_c   1.000
_cell.angle_alpha   90.00
_cell.angle_beta   90.00
_cell.angle_gamma   90.00
#
_symmetry.space_group_name_H-M   'P 1'
#
loop_
_entity.id
_entity.type
_entity.pdbx_description
1 polymer ?
#
loop_
_entity_poly.entity_id
_entity_poly.type
_entity_poly.pdbx_seq_one_letter_code
_entity_poly.pdbx_strand_id
1 'polypeptide(L)'
;MTMALSIMLRDFQSVIGVKHFIFEVTDLAPLIAAIICIVIFKYKKVQLAGLKFSISLKVIERILLALILPLIILIIGMYSFNTFADSFILLQSTGLSVPITHILIGHILMAFVVEFGFRSYLQNIVETKMNTFFASIVVGLMYSVFSANTTYGTEFAAYNFLYTFSFSMILGELIRATKGRTIYIATTFHASMTFGLIFLFSE
;
A
#
# COMPACT_ATOMS: atom_id res chain seq x y z
N MET A 1 0.84 -2.58 -18.16
CA MET A 1 -0.57 -2.18 -17.94
C MET A 1 -0.69 -1.23 -16.76
N THR A 2 -0.31 -1.62 -15.54
CA THR A 2 -0.36 -0.74 -14.35
C THR A 2 0.30 0.63 -14.57
N MET A 3 1.53 0.68 -15.08
CA MET A 3 2.22 1.96 -15.35
C MET A 3 1.56 2.82 -16.44
N ALA A 4 0.90 2.20 -17.42
CA ALA A 4 0.19 2.96 -18.45
C ALA A 4 -1.08 3.58 -17.86
N LEU A 5 -1.83 2.80 -17.08
CA LEU A 5 -3.02 3.28 -16.38
C LEU A 5 -2.68 4.36 -15.34
N SER A 6 -1.56 4.24 -14.63
CA SER A 6 -1.17 5.27 -13.64
C SER A 6 -0.85 6.62 -14.28
N ILE A 7 -0.42 6.65 -15.54
CA ILE A 7 -0.24 7.88 -16.31
C ILE A 7 -1.58 8.37 -16.85
N MET A 8 -2.34 7.49 -17.49
CA MET A 8 -3.64 7.83 -18.09
C MET A 8 -4.62 8.37 -17.04
N LEU A 9 -4.66 7.79 -15.84
CA LEU A 9 -5.59 8.18 -14.78
C LEU A 9 -5.27 9.54 -14.16
N ARG A 10 -4.04 10.09 -14.31
CA ARG A 10 -3.70 11.41 -13.76
C ARG A 10 -4.64 12.51 -14.25
N ASP A 11 -5.01 12.46 -15.52
CA ASP A 11 -5.92 13.44 -16.14
C ASP A 11 -7.39 13.28 -15.68
N PHE A 12 -7.70 12.18 -14.97
CA PHE A 12 -9.06 11.82 -14.55
C PHE A 12 -9.33 12.10 -13.06
N GLN A 13 -8.43 12.75 -12.32
CA GLN A 13 -8.64 13.01 -10.89
C GLN A 13 -9.95 13.77 -10.62
N SER A 14 -10.25 14.79 -11.42
CA SER A 14 -11.45 15.62 -11.24
C SER A 14 -12.75 14.87 -11.46
N VAL A 15 -12.73 13.72 -12.14
CA VAL A 15 -13.91 12.91 -12.45
C VAL A 15 -14.50 12.24 -11.20
N ILE A 16 -13.67 11.90 -10.21
CA ILE A 16 -14.12 11.27 -8.96
C ILE A 16 -14.68 12.32 -7.99
N GLY A 17 -14.39 13.61 -8.20
CA GLY A 17 -14.86 14.69 -7.32
C GLY A 17 -14.21 14.69 -5.94
N VAL A 18 -13.08 13.99 -5.79
CA VAL A 18 -12.34 13.85 -4.52
C VAL A 18 -10.94 14.43 -4.69
N LYS A 19 -10.46 15.14 -3.66
CA LYS A 19 -9.10 15.71 -3.64
C LYS A 19 -8.05 14.60 -3.54
N HIS A 20 -6.89 14.82 -4.17
CA HIS A 20 -5.69 13.97 -4.11
C HIS A 20 -5.37 13.48 -2.69
N PHE A 21 -5.44 14.38 -1.70
CA PHE A 21 -5.16 14.08 -0.29
C PHE A 21 -6.10 13.06 0.36
N ILE A 22 -7.29 12.83 -0.20
CA ILE A 22 -8.25 11.83 0.31
C ILE A 22 -8.11 10.53 -0.51
N PHE A 23 -8.06 10.65 -1.83
CA PHE A 23 -7.98 9.50 -2.72
C PHE A 23 -7.26 9.87 -4.02
N GLU A 24 -6.18 9.16 -4.32
CA GLU A 24 -5.49 9.26 -5.61
C GLU A 24 -6.12 8.33 -6.64
N VAL A 25 -6.66 8.88 -7.73
CA VAL A 25 -7.30 8.07 -8.77
C VAL A 25 -6.33 7.09 -9.42
N THR A 26 -5.03 7.43 -9.44
CA THR A 26 -3.97 6.60 -10.02
C THR A 26 -3.81 5.27 -9.30
N ASP A 27 -4.26 5.16 -8.05
CA ASP A 27 -4.21 3.94 -7.24
C ASP A 27 -5.19 2.85 -7.73
N LEU A 28 -6.15 3.21 -8.58
CA LEU A 28 -7.00 2.24 -9.27
C LEU A 28 -6.25 1.45 -10.34
N ALA A 29 -5.10 1.93 -10.82
CA ALA A 29 -4.32 1.27 -11.86
C ALA A 29 -3.97 -0.21 -11.56
N PRO A 30 -3.41 -0.57 -10.40
CA PRO A 30 -3.13 -1.97 -10.05
C PRO A 30 -4.40 -2.83 -9.92
N LEU A 31 -5.50 -2.27 -9.40
CA LEU A 31 -6.78 -2.99 -9.31
C LEU A 31 -7.31 -3.34 -10.70
N ILE A 32 -7.42 -2.34 -11.58
CA ILE A 32 -7.91 -2.52 -12.96
C ILE A 32 -7.00 -3.50 -13.70
N ALA A 33 -5.68 -3.36 -13.54
CA ALA A 33 -4.72 -4.25 -14.15
C ALA A 33 -4.91 -5.71 -13.68
N ALA A 34 -5.15 -5.93 -12.38
CA ALA A 34 -5.42 -7.27 -11.85
C ALA A 34 -6.73 -7.83 -12.41
N ILE A 35 -7.83 -7.05 -12.44
CA ILE A 35 -9.12 -7.49 -12.98
C ILE A 35 -8.98 -7.91 -14.46
N ILE A 36 -8.33 -7.09 -15.28
CA ILE A 36 -8.09 -7.39 -16.70
C ILE A 36 -7.27 -8.68 -16.84
N CYS A 37 -6.18 -8.82 -16.08
CA CYS A 37 -5.38 -10.05 -16.10
C CYS A 37 -6.22 -11.28 -15.69
N ILE A 38 -6.99 -11.18 -14.62
CA ILE A 38 -7.86 -12.25 -14.13
C ILE A 38 -8.87 -12.66 -15.19
N VAL A 39 -9.43 -11.73 -15.97
CA VAL A 39 -10.42 -12.01 -17.03
C VAL A 39 -9.76 -12.64 -18.26
N ILE A 40 -8.62 -12.12 -18.71
CA ILE A 40 -7.94 -12.56 -19.93
C ILE A 40 -7.24 -13.91 -19.74
N PHE A 41 -6.53 -14.11 -18.63
CA PHE A 41 -5.69 -15.29 -18.46
C PHE A 41 -6.47 -16.53 -17.98
N LYS A 42 -5.99 -17.70 -18.38
CA LYS A 42 -6.59 -19.00 -18.02
C LYS A 42 -6.30 -19.37 -16.54
N TYR A 43 -6.88 -20.48 -16.08
CA TYR A 43 -6.69 -21.04 -14.73
C TYR A 43 -7.18 -20.12 -13.59
N LYS A 44 -8.47 -19.74 -13.61
CA LYS A 44 -9.09 -18.83 -12.63
C LYS A 44 -8.87 -19.22 -11.17
N LYS A 45 -8.76 -20.53 -10.86
CA LYS A 45 -8.44 -21.02 -9.50
C LYS A 45 -7.09 -20.52 -9.00
N VAL A 46 -6.07 -20.45 -9.86
CA VAL A 46 -4.75 -19.93 -9.52
C VAL A 46 -4.76 -18.40 -9.48
N GLN A 47 -5.46 -17.78 -10.45
CA GLN A 47 -5.62 -16.32 -10.54
C GLN A 47 -6.25 -15.73 -9.27
N LEU A 48 -7.19 -16.46 -8.65
CA LEU A 48 -7.90 -16.03 -7.44
C LEU A 48 -7.33 -16.66 -6.15
N ALA A 49 -6.21 -17.37 -6.21
CA ALA A 49 -5.72 -18.14 -5.06
C ALA A 49 -5.34 -17.26 -3.87
N GLY A 50 -4.86 -16.04 -4.11
CA GLY A 50 -4.53 -15.03 -3.10
C GLY A 50 -5.70 -14.13 -2.66
N LEU A 51 -6.91 -14.35 -3.21
CA LEU A 51 -8.10 -13.51 -3.03
C LEU A 51 -9.20 -14.27 -2.25
N LYS A 52 -8.91 -14.65 -1.00
CA LYS A 52 -9.91 -15.28 -0.12
C LYS A 52 -10.40 -14.30 0.94
N PHE A 53 -11.72 -14.10 0.98
CA PHE A 53 -12.39 -13.17 1.88
C PHE A 53 -12.85 -13.78 3.21
N SER A 54 -12.52 -15.05 3.46
CA SER A 54 -12.79 -15.71 4.74
C SER A 54 -11.82 -15.23 5.84
N ILE A 55 -12.28 -15.20 7.08
CA ILE A 55 -11.45 -14.95 8.27
C ILE A 55 -10.88 -16.26 8.82
N SER A 56 -9.69 -16.20 9.42
CA SER A 56 -9.11 -17.29 10.20
C SER A 56 -8.27 -16.75 11.35
N LEU A 57 -7.98 -17.57 12.36
CA LEU A 57 -7.13 -17.18 13.48
C LEU A 57 -5.75 -16.68 13.02
N LYS A 58 -5.19 -17.30 11.96
CA LYS A 58 -3.92 -16.85 11.39
C LYS A 58 -4.02 -15.46 10.78
N VAL A 59 -5.15 -15.12 10.15
CA VAL A 59 -5.38 -13.77 9.61
C VAL A 59 -5.49 -12.75 10.74
N ILE A 60 -6.20 -13.07 11.83
CA ILE A 60 -6.32 -12.18 12.99
C ILE A 60 -4.96 -11.91 13.62
N GLU A 61 -4.13 -12.94 13.81
CA GLU A 61 -2.74 -12.81 14.27
C GLU A 61 -1.93 -11.86 13.35
N ARG A 62 -2.05 -12.05 12.03
CA ARG A 62 -1.33 -11.22 11.05
C ARG A 62 -1.88 -9.79 10.95
N ILE A 63 -3.17 -9.56 11.19
CA ILE A 63 -3.76 -8.21 11.28
C ILE A 63 -3.18 -7.45 12.48
N LEU A 64 -3.01 -8.10 13.63
CA LEU A 64 -2.36 -7.47 14.78
C LEU A 64 -0.91 -7.09 14.46
N LEU A 65 -0.16 -7.98 13.80
CA LEU A 65 1.20 -7.65 13.34
C LEU A 65 1.19 -6.51 12.31
N ALA A 66 0.19 -6.46 11.42
CA ALA A 66 0.01 -5.40 10.45
C ALA A 66 -0.30 -4.03 11.09
N LEU A 67 -0.69 -3.98 12.37
CA LEU A 67 -0.84 -2.76 13.16
C LEU A 67 0.43 -2.44 13.97
N ILE A 68 1.05 -3.45 14.58
CA ILE A 68 2.24 -3.30 15.43
C ILE A 68 3.43 -2.77 14.60
N LEU A 69 3.65 -3.32 13.40
CA LEU A 69 4.81 -2.94 12.58
C LEU A 69 4.77 -1.46 12.15
N PRO A 70 3.66 -0.91 11.61
CA PRO A 70 3.56 0.53 11.38
C PRO A 70 3.77 1.35 12.66
N LEU A 71 3.17 0.97 13.79
CA LEU A 71 3.33 1.70 15.05
C LEU A 71 4.79 1.80 15.49
N ILE A 72 5.56 0.70 15.39
CA ILE A 72 6.99 0.72 15.72
C ILE A 72 7.76 1.67 14.79
N ILE A 73 7.48 1.64 13.49
CA ILE A 73 8.14 2.53 12.51
C ILE A 73 7.80 4.00 12.83
N LEU A 74 6.54 4.30 13.13
CA LEU A 74 6.11 5.65 13.48
C LEU A 74 6.74 6.15 14.79
N ILE A 75 6.86 5.28 15.81
CA ILE A 75 7.55 5.62 17.07
C ILE A 75 9.01 5.96 16.82
N ILE A 76 9.70 5.18 15.98
CA ILE A 76 11.09 5.47 15.58
C ILE A 76 11.14 6.84 14.89
N GLY A 77 10.22 7.11 13.96
CA GLY A 77 10.09 8.41 13.31
C GLY A 77 9.91 9.55 14.30
N MET A 78 8.97 9.44 15.24
CA MET A 78 8.72 10.44 16.29
C MET A 78 9.97 10.72 17.13
N TYR A 79 10.69 9.67 17.54
CA TYR A 79 11.94 9.83 18.29
C TYR A 79 13.01 10.55 17.47
N SER A 80 13.17 10.17 16.20
CA SER A 80 14.11 10.81 15.28
C SER A 80 13.78 12.28 15.03
N PHE A 81 12.51 12.62 14.77
CA PHE A 81 12.07 14.01 14.58
C PHE A 81 12.27 14.87 15.82
N ASN A 82 12.04 14.32 17.02
CA ASN A 82 12.27 15.04 18.27
C ASN A 82 13.76 15.24 18.61
N THR A 83 14.64 14.36 18.14
CA THR A 83 16.06 14.36 18.51
C THR A 83 16.92 15.11 17.49
N PHE A 84 16.59 14.98 16.21
CA PHE A 84 17.42 15.45 15.09
C PHE A 84 16.73 16.49 14.19
N ALA A 85 15.48 16.85 14.47
CA ALA A 85 14.71 17.82 13.70
C ALA A 85 13.82 18.67 14.64
N ASP A 86 12.84 19.38 14.08
CA ASP A 86 12.00 20.35 14.78
C ASP A 86 10.68 19.73 15.30
N SER A 87 10.74 18.48 15.79
CA SER A 87 9.57 17.71 16.25
C SER A 87 8.56 17.41 15.12
N PHE A 88 7.27 17.21 15.44
CA PHE A 88 6.22 16.87 14.50
C PHE A 88 4.88 17.50 14.89
N ILE A 89 4.01 17.76 13.91
CA ILE A 89 2.69 18.36 14.10
C ILE A 89 1.61 17.36 13.72
N LEU A 90 0.64 17.17 14.62
CA LEU A 90 -0.51 16.31 14.34
C LEU A 90 -1.42 16.96 13.29
N LEU A 91 -1.95 16.14 12.39
CA LEU A 91 -2.83 16.59 11.31
C LEU A 91 -4.08 17.33 11.82
N GLN A 92 -4.60 16.97 13.00
CA GLN A 92 -5.78 17.64 13.56
C GLN A 92 -5.51 19.10 13.97
N SER A 93 -4.25 19.46 14.29
CA SER A 93 -3.87 20.81 14.68
C SER A 93 -3.63 21.77 13.51
N THR A 94 -3.66 21.30 12.26
CA THR A 94 -3.33 22.13 11.08
C THR A 94 -4.54 22.86 10.47
N GLY A 95 -5.71 22.84 11.12
CA GLY A 95 -6.90 23.56 10.63
C GLY A 95 -7.50 22.91 9.38
N LEU A 96 -7.74 21.60 9.43
CA LEU A 96 -8.22 20.81 8.30
C LEU A 96 -9.52 21.34 7.68
N SER A 97 -9.49 21.55 6.35
CA SER A 97 -10.69 21.83 5.54
C SER A 97 -11.56 20.59 5.27
N VAL A 98 -11.09 19.40 5.66
CA VAL A 98 -11.74 18.10 5.43
C VAL A 98 -11.77 17.31 6.74
N PRO A 99 -12.87 16.64 7.08
CA PRO A 99 -12.92 15.82 8.29
C PRO A 99 -11.89 14.69 8.28
N ILE A 100 -11.24 14.44 9.41
CA ILE A 100 -10.27 13.34 9.58
C ILE A 100 -10.85 11.96 9.19
N THR A 101 -12.15 11.75 9.38
CA THR A 101 -12.84 10.52 9.01
C THR A 101 -12.83 10.28 7.50
N HIS A 102 -12.91 11.35 6.68
CA HIS A 102 -12.84 11.22 5.22
C HIS A 102 -11.44 10.83 4.78
N ILE A 103 -10.41 11.41 5.40
CA ILE A 103 -9.00 11.08 5.14
C ILE A 103 -8.76 9.60 5.50
N LEU A 104 -9.19 9.16 6.67
CA LEU A 104 -9.06 7.77 7.09
C LEU A 104 -9.74 6.79 6.11
N ILE A 105 -10.99 7.06 5.73
CA ILE A 105 -11.72 6.22 4.76
C ILE A 105 -11.00 6.19 3.42
N GLY A 106 -10.52 7.35 2.95
CA GLY A 106 -9.75 7.49 1.72
C GLY A 106 -8.50 6.62 1.70
N HIS A 107 -7.68 6.70 2.75
CA HIS A 107 -6.49 5.87 2.91
C HIS A 107 -6.79 4.36 2.98
N ILE A 108 -7.90 3.96 3.61
CA ILE A 108 -8.33 2.56 3.62
C ILE A 108 -8.70 2.10 2.20
N LEU A 109 -9.41 2.93 1.43
CA LEU A 109 -9.80 2.59 0.06
C LEU A 109 -8.59 2.53 -0.87
N MET A 110 -7.66 3.49 -0.77
CA MET A 110 -6.39 3.49 -1.52
C MET A 110 -5.59 2.21 -1.23
N ALA A 111 -5.39 1.91 0.06
CA ALA A 111 -4.74 0.69 0.50
C ALA A 111 -5.42 -0.56 -0.08
N PHE A 112 -6.75 -0.63 -0.04
CA PHE A 112 -7.49 -1.78 -0.55
C PHE A 112 -7.24 -2.00 -2.05
N VAL A 113 -7.38 -0.96 -2.88
CA VAL A 113 -7.28 -1.10 -4.34
C VAL A 113 -5.84 -1.40 -4.80
N VAL A 114 -4.85 -0.81 -4.14
CA VAL A 114 -3.43 -1.06 -4.42
C VAL A 114 -3.04 -2.47 -4.02
N GLU A 115 -3.36 -2.87 -2.79
CA GLU A 115 -2.94 -4.14 -2.23
C GLU A 115 -3.69 -5.34 -2.84
N PHE A 116 -4.92 -5.11 -3.34
CA PHE A 116 -5.63 -6.09 -4.16
C PHE A 116 -4.79 -6.51 -5.38
N GLY A 117 -4.26 -5.53 -6.11
CA GLY A 117 -3.46 -5.79 -7.31
C GLY A 117 -2.07 -6.31 -7.01
N PHE A 118 -1.33 -5.65 -6.11
CA PHE A 118 0.07 -5.98 -5.85
C PHE A 118 0.27 -7.22 -4.96
N ARG A 119 -0.54 -7.41 -3.91
CA ARG A 119 -0.34 -8.52 -2.96
C ARG A 119 -1.31 -9.65 -3.18
N SER A 120 -2.60 -9.35 -3.20
CA SER A 120 -3.60 -10.42 -3.26
C SER A 120 -3.61 -11.12 -4.61
N TYR A 121 -3.26 -10.40 -5.68
CA TYR A 121 -3.12 -10.97 -7.02
C TYR A 121 -1.65 -11.21 -7.39
N LEU A 122 -0.85 -10.16 -7.62
CA LEU A 122 0.48 -10.28 -8.24
C LEU A 122 1.46 -11.11 -7.40
N GLN A 123 1.57 -10.89 -6.09
CA GLN A 123 2.47 -11.68 -5.22
C GLN A 123 2.18 -13.18 -5.35
N ASN A 124 0.93 -13.60 -5.21
CA ASN A 124 0.56 -15.01 -5.33
C ASN A 124 0.90 -15.59 -6.72
N ILE A 125 0.73 -14.81 -7.79
CA ILE A 125 1.12 -15.23 -9.15
C ILE A 125 2.62 -15.46 -9.24
N VAL A 126 3.43 -14.54 -8.73
CA VAL A 126 4.89 -14.67 -8.73
C VAL A 126 5.34 -15.85 -7.85
N GLU A 127 4.70 -16.06 -6.70
CA GLU A 127 4.96 -17.19 -5.79
C GLU A 127 4.66 -18.57 -6.41
N THR A 128 3.97 -18.65 -7.54
CA THR A 128 3.84 -19.93 -8.28
C THR A 128 5.15 -20.43 -8.89
N LYS A 129 6.17 -19.57 -8.99
CA LYS A 129 7.46 -19.86 -9.62
C LYS A 129 8.66 -19.63 -8.72
N MET A 130 8.49 -19.00 -7.57
CA MET A 130 9.56 -18.71 -6.62
C MET A 130 9.03 -18.64 -5.18
N ASN A 131 9.93 -18.68 -4.20
CA ASN A 131 9.53 -18.54 -2.80
C ASN A 131 9.10 -17.09 -2.47
N THR A 132 8.49 -16.90 -1.31
CA THR A 132 8.00 -15.60 -0.85
C THR A 132 9.08 -14.53 -0.80
N PHE A 133 10.33 -14.87 -0.47
CA PHE A 133 11.41 -13.88 -0.40
C PHE A 133 11.69 -13.27 -1.77
N PHE A 134 11.95 -14.10 -2.79
CA PHE A 134 12.19 -13.61 -4.16
C PHE A 134 10.94 -12.99 -4.78
N ALA A 135 9.75 -13.53 -4.51
CA ALA A 135 8.51 -12.92 -4.98
C ALA A 135 8.33 -11.50 -4.41
N SER A 136 8.68 -11.29 -3.13
CA SER A 136 8.60 -9.98 -2.49
C SER A 136 9.60 -8.99 -3.06
N ILE A 137 10.78 -9.44 -3.49
CA ILE A 137 11.75 -8.59 -4.20
C ILE A 137 11.15 -8.14 -5.54
N VAL A 138 10.59 -9.05 -6.34
CA VAL A 138 10.00 -8.72 -7.64
C VAL A 138 8.84 -7.74 -7.49
N VAL A 139 7.89 -8.05 -6.60
CA VAL A 139 6.75 -7.16 -6.32
C VAL A 139 7.23 -5.83 -5.73
N GLY A 140 8.26 -5.85 -4.89
CA GLY A 140 8.85 -4.65 -4.31
C GLY A 140 9.46 -3.71 -5.34
N LEU A 141 10.20 -4.23 -6.32
CA LEU A 141 10.72 -3.41 -7.42
C LEU A 141 9.58 -2.79 -8.24
N MET A 142 8.56 -3.58 -8.59
CA MET A 142 7.42 -3.09 -9.37
C MET A 142 6.59 -2.04 -8.59
N TYR A 143 6.39 -2.26 -7.29
CA TYR A 143 5.68 -1.34 -6.41
C TYR A 143 6.47 -0.05 -6.20
N SER A 144 7.79 -0.12 -6.02
CA SER A 144 8.64 1.06 -5.88
C SER A 144 8.68 1.91 -7.15
N VAL A 145 8.65 1.30 -8.34
CA VAL A 145 8.52 2.05 -9.60
C VAL A 145 7.14 2.70 -9.72
N PHE A 146 6.07 1.99 -9.34
CA PHE A 146 4.72 2.54 -9.32
C PHE A 146 4.57 3.71 -8.35
N SER A 147 5.19 3.60 -7.17
CA SER A 147 5.12 4.58 -6.08
C SER A 147 6.28 5.57 -6.09
N ALA A 148 7.05 5.62 -7.18
CA ALA A 148 8.22 6.48 -7.28
C ALA A 148 7.80 7.95 -7.23
N ASN A 149 8.41 8.72 -6.33
CA ASN A 149 8.18 10.15 -6.22
C ASN A 149 9.47 10.91 -6.55
N THR A 150 9.50 11.54 -7.73
CA THR A 150 10.62 12.35 -8.21
C THR A 150 10.40 13.86 -8.02
N THR A 151 9.32 14.26 -7.34
CA THR A 151 8.91 15.67 -7.17
C THR A 151 9.97 16.48 -6.43
N TYR A 152 10.63 15.86 -5.44
CA TYR A 152 11.62 16.49 -4.58
C TYR A 152 13.08 16.12 -4.96
N GLY A 153 13.31 15.73 -6.21
CA GLY A 153 14.64 15.39 -6.72
C GLY A 153 15.05 13.93 -6.55
N THR A 154 16.21 13.57 -7.13
CA THR A 154 16.69 12.18 -7.25
C THR A 154 17.09 11.56 -5.91
N GLU A 155 17.69 12.34 -5.01
CA GLU A 155 18.10 11.86 -3.69
C GLU A 155 16.87 11.45 -2.86
N PHE A 156 15.85 12.33 -2.81
CA PHE A 156 14.57 12.00 -2.19
C PHE A 156 13.93 10.76 -2.83
N ALA A 157 13.93 10.69 -4.17
CA ALA A 157 13.39 9.54 -4.90
C ALA A 157 14.09 8.22 -4.52
N ALA A 158 15.40 8.25 -4.27
CA ALA A 158 16.16 7.07 -3.84
C ALA A 158 15.75 6.59 -2.44
N TYR A 159 15.59 7.50 -1.48
CA TYR A 159 15.08 7.16 -0.14
C TYR A 159 13.62 6.68 -0.18
N ASN A 160 12.76 7.33 -0.98
CA ASN A 160 11.39 6.89 -1.21
C ASN A 160 11.34 5.48 -1.82
N PHE A 161 12.21 5.20 -2.79
CA PHE A 161 12.31 3.86 -3.39
C PHE A 161 12.71 2.79 -2.36
N LEU A 162 13.69 3.10 -1.49
CA LEU A 162 14.10 2.21 -0.41
C LEU A 162 12.95 1.95 0.59
N TYR A 163 12.20 3.01 0.93
CA TYR A 163 11.02 2.92 1.79
C TYR A 163 9.95 2.00 1.18
N THR A 164 9.53 2.24 -0.07
CA THR A 164 8.48 1.46 -0.74
C THR A 164 8.93 0.02 -1.03
N PHE A 165 10.24 -0.19 -1.23
CA PHE A 165 10.80 -1.53 -1.37
C PHE A 165 10.74 -2.29 -0.04
N SER A 166 11.19 -1.68 1.05
CA SER A 166 11.16 -2.27 2.40
C SER A 166 9.73 -2.56 2.86
N PHE A 167 8.82 -1.61 2.62
CA PHE A 167 7.38 -1.77 2.79
C PHE A 167 6.86 -3.04 2.12
N SER A 168 7.35 -3.31 0.91
CA SER A 168 6.97 -4.49 0.14
C SER A 168 7.49 -5.80 0.70
N MET A 169 8.70 -5.79 1.24
CA MET A 169 9.29 -6.97 1.88
C MET A 169 8.52 -7.35 3.16
N ILE A 170 8.13 -6.37 3.97
CA ILE A 170 7.33 -6.59 5.19
C ILE A 170 5.98 -7.22 4.82
N LEU A 171 5.28 -6.65 3.84
CA LEU A 171 3.98 -7.16 3.40
C LEU A 171 4.05 -8.58 2.87
N GLY A 172 5.07 -8.90 2.07
CA GLY A 172 5.27 -10.26 1.55
C GLY A 172 5.39 -11.30 2.66
N GLU A 173 6.12 -10.98 3.74
CA GLU A 173 6.24 -11.86 4.89
C GLU A 173 4.96 -11.89 5.76
N LEU A 174 4.27 -10.76 5.93
CA LEU A 174 3.01 -10.69 6.66
C LEU A 174 1.94 -11.60 6.05
N ILE A 175 1.87 -11.68 4.72
CA ILE A 175 0.87 -12.48 4.01
C ILE A 175 1.32 -13.92 3.72
N ARG A 176 2.55 -14.28 4.06
CA ARG A 176 3.10 -15.62 3.87
C ARG A 176 2.27 -16.69 4.58
N ALA A 177 2.02 -17.79 3.88
CA ALA A 177 1.31 -18.97 4.39
C ALA A 177 -0.12 -18.68 4.95
N THR A 178 -0.77 -17.62 4.48
CA THR A 178 -2.15 -17.26 4.87
C THR A 178 -3.24 -18.06 4.15
N LYS A 179 -2.82 -19.02 3.30
CA LYS A 179 -3.68 -19.83 2.41
C LYS A 179 -4.56 -18.95 1.52
N GLY A 180 -4.08 -17.76 1.13
CA GLY A 180 -4.77 -16.85 0.23
C GLY A 180 -5.64 -15.79 0.89
N ARG A 181 -5.65 -15.69 2.22
CA ARG A 181 -6.43 -14.68 2.96
C ARG A 181 -5.60 -13.42 3.20
N THR A 182 -5.18 -12.79 2.10
CA THR A 182 -4.13 -11.76 2.13
C THR A 182 -4.69 -10.35 2.25
N ILE A 183 -5.87 -10.09 1.67
CA ILE A 183 -6.40 -8.73 1.45
C ILE A 183 -6.56 -7.92 2.73
N TYR A 184 -7.10 -8.53 3.79
CA TYR A 184 -7.28 -7.84 5.07
C TYR A 184 -5.94 -7.45 5.71
N ILE A 185 -4.95 -8.33 5.66
CA ILE A 185 -3.63 -8.10 6.26
C ILE A 185 -2.92 -6.97 5.50
N ALA A 186 -2.91 -7.05 4.16
CA ALA A 186 -2.23 -6.10 3.32
C ALA A 186 -2.87 -4.71 3.40
N THR A 187 -4.20 -4.64 3.31
CA THR A 187 -4.95 -3.39 3.43
C THR A 187 -4.72 -2.74 4.79
N THR A 188 -4.77 -3.50 5.89
CA THR A 188 -4.53 -2.95 7.24
C THR A 188 -3.14 -2.34 7.36
N PHE A 189 -2.09 -3.07 6.95
CA PHE A 189 -0.73 -2.55 7.03
C PHE A 189 -0.54 -1.29 6.19
N HIS A 190 -1.00 -1.30 4.94
CA HIS A 190 -0.87 -0.16 4.04
C HIS A 190 -1.63 1.05 4.56
N ALA A 191 -2.90 0.88 4.95
CA ALA A 191 -3.72 1.97 5.47
C ALA A 191 -3.10 2.55 6.75
N SER A 192 -2.70 1.70 7.71
CA SER A 192 -2.07 2.14 8.95
C SER A 192 -0.75 2.87 8.73
N MET A 193 0.07 2.44 7.76
CA MET A 193 1.32 3.12 7.44
C MET A 193 1.06 4.49 6.81
N THR A 194 0.25 4.55 5.74
CA THR A 194 0.02 5.80 5.01
C THR A 194 -0.78 6.82 5.82
N PHE A 195 -1.83 6.39 6.51
CA PHE A 195 -2.58 7.26 7.42
C PHE A 195 -1.74 7.66 8.64
N GLY A 196 -0.89 6.77 9.16
CA GLY A 196 -0.01 7.09 10.29
C GLY A 196 1.01 8.18 9.95
N LEU A 197 1.64 8.08 8.77
CA LEU A 197 2.58 9.10 8.29
C LEU A 197 1.89 10.45 8.13
N ILE A 198 0.73 10.50 7.46
CA ILE A 198 0.04 11.78 7.22
C ILE A 198 -0.56 12.36 8.51
N PHE A 199 -0.98 11.52 9.44
CA PHE A 199 -1.55 11.97 10.72
C PHE A 199 -0.49 12.57 11.64
N LEU A 200 0.73 12.04 11.63
CA LEU A 200 1.80 12.43 12.55
C LEU A 200 2.81 13.40 11.95
N PHE A 201 3.11 13.29 10.65
CA PHE A 201 4.19 14.02 9.97
C PHE A 201 3.63 14.91 8.85
N SER A 202 2.54 15.62 9.15
CA SER A 202 1.92 16.61 8.27
C SER A 202 2.63 17.95 8.45
N GLU A 203 3.67 18.19 7.65
CA GLU A 203 4.25 19.52 7.43
C GLU A 203 3.76 20.14 6.12
#